data_AF-A0A848KJI7-F1
#
_entry.id   AF-A0A848KJI7-F1
#
_cell.length_a   1.000
_cell.length_b   1.000
_cell.length_c   1.000
_cell.angle_alpha   90.00
_cell.angle_beta   90.00
_cell.angle_gamma   90.00
#
_symmetry.space_group_name_H-M   'P 1'
#
loop_
_entity.id
_entity.type
_entity.pdbx_description
1 polymer ?
#
loop_
_entity_poly.entity_id
_entity_poly.type
_entity_poly.pdbx_seq_one_letter_code
_entity_poly.pdbx_strand_id
1 'polypeptide(L)'
;MGHRIEHSATHTKSVAVLHAAFTSDQFWNDRLAEIGGPGAKLVDTSVTGDTYTANMIQGIAERYLPPLVTKIRHGDLRINRRESWGPVSNGSANGTFRVTVDGAPAVIDGKLALTTEGTGSKLHIEGNVKVDFPLFGGRIEEAIGEQLNRLNDKEDEFTERWTTTHS
;
A
#
# COMPACT_ATOMS: atom_id res chain seq x y z
N MET A 1 10.76 -1.74 -19.37
CA MET A 1 11.35 -1.28 -18.10
C MET A 1 10.19 -0.81 -17.24
N GLY A 2 10.16 -1.14 -15.95
CA GLY A 2 9.09 -0.67 -15.06
C GLY A 2 9.32 0.76 -14.60
N HIS A 3 8.30 1.36 -13.98
CA HIS A 3 8.35 2.69 -13.39
C HIS A 3 8.66 2.60 -11.89
N ARG A 4 9.76 3.20 -11.45
CA ARG A 4 10.16 3.21 -10.03
C ARG A 4 9.27 4.17 -9.25
N ILE A 5 8.86 3.74 -8.06
CA ILE A 5 8.18 4.56 -7.07
C ILE A 5 9.05 4.67 -5.83
N GLU A 6 9.08 5.86 -5.25
CA GLU A 6 9.77 6.16 -3.99
C GLU A 6 8.93 7.17 -3.23
N HIS A 7 8.59 6.84 -1.98
CA HIS A 7 7.78 7.68 -1.11
C HIS A 7 8.31 7.64 0.32
N SER A 8 8.12 8.71 1.08
CA SER A 8 8.46 8.73 2.49
C SER A 8 7.55 9.65 3.27
N ALA A 9 7.16 9.19 4.46
CA ALA A 9 6.41 10.00 5.41
C ALA A 9 7.02 9.89 6.80
N THR A 10 6.95 11.01 7.52
CA THR A 10 7.38 11.11 8.91
C THR A 10 6.15 11.11 9.80
N HIS A 11 6.24 10.41 10.92
CA HIS A 11 5.15 10.20 11.86
C HIS A 11 5.58 10.65 13.25
N THR A 12 4.66 11.25 14.00
CA THR A 12 4.97 11.70 15.37
C THR A 12 5.12 10.52 16.35
N LYS A 13 4.58 9.36 15.96
CA LYS A 13 4.58 8.13 16.74
C LYS A 13 5.85 7.32 16.53
N SER A 14 6.21 6.54 17.54
CA SER A 14 7.41 5.69 17.51
C SER A 14 7.26 4.51 16.55
N VAL A 15 8.40 3.92 16.16
CA VAL A 15 8.43 2.69 15.36
C VAL A 15 7.58 1.58 15.97
N ALA A 16 7.59 1.43 17.29
CA ALA A 16 6.82 0.40 17.97
C ALA A 16 5.31 0.60 17.81
N VAL A 17 4.82 1.84 17.88
CA VAL A 17 3.40 2.16 17.74
C VAL A 17 2.94 1.94 16.29
N LEU A 18 3.70 2.41 15.32
CA LEU A 18 3.36 2.22 13.90
C LEU A 18 3.44 0.75 13.49
N HIS A 19 4.47 0.04 13.95
CA HIS A 19 4.59 -1.38 13.68
C HIS A 19 3.40 -2.16 14.26
N ALA A 20 3.00 -1.87 15.50
CA ALA A 20 1.82 -2.48 16.10
C ALA A 20 0.53 -2.21 15.30
N ALA A 21 0.40 -1.03 14.70
CA ALA A 21 -0.70 -0.73 13.79
C ALA A 21 -0.61 -1.57 12.50
N PHE A 22 0.54 -1.59 11.81
CA PHE A 22 0.73 -2.35 10.57
C PHE A 22 0.63 -3.88 10.74
N THR A 23 0.76 -4.38 11.97
CA THR A 23 0.53 -5.80 12.31
C THR A 23 -0.80 -6.06 13.02
N SER A 24 -1.79 -5.19 12.84
CA SER A 24 -3.12 -5.30 13.46
C SER A 24 -4.24 -5.42 12.44
N ASP A 25 -5.08 -6.44 12.63
CA ASP A 25 -6.29 -6.63 11.83
C ASP A 25 -7.26 -5.44 11.96
N GLN A 26 -7.33 -4.82 13.14
CA GLN A 26 -8.20 -3.65 13.37
C GLN A 26 -7.77 -2.47 12.50
N PHE A 27 -6.46 -2.17 12.48
CA PHE A 27 -5.91 -1.11 11.66
C PHE A 27 -6.24 -1.33 10.18
N TRP A 28 -6.02 -2.55 9.67
CA TRP A 28 -6.31 -2.85 8.27
C TRP A 28 -7.80 -2.75 7.94
N ASN A 29 -8.68 -3.26 8.79
CA ASN A 29 -10.11 -3.13 8.58
C ASN A 29 -10.56 -1.66 8.56
N ASP A 30 -10.09 -0.83 9.48
CA ASP A 30 -10.45 0.60 9.54
C ASP A 30 -9.91 1.37 8.33
N ARG A 31 -8.65 1.13 7.95
CA ARG A 31 -8.02 1.74 6.77
C ARG A 31 -8.77 1.39 5.50
N LEU A 32 -9.15 0.12 5.35
CA LEU A 32 -9.88 -0.35 4.17
C LEU A 32 -11.31 0.21 4.13
N ALA A 33 -11.96 0.35 5.28
CA ALA A 33 -13.28 0.97 5.36
C ALA A 33 -13.25 2.45 4.96
N GLU A 34 -12.19 3.19 5.33
CA GLU A 34 -12.10 4.62 5.05
C GLU A 34 -11.58 4.93 3.64
N ILE A 35 -10.50 4.25 3.23
CA ILE A 35 -9.75 4.59 2.00
C ILE A 35 -9.49 3.39 1.08
N GLY A 36 -10.08 2.22 1.34
CA GLY A 36 -9.86 1.01 0.53
C GLY A 36 -10.61 0.97 -0.81
N GLY A 37 -11.68 1.77 -0.95
CA GLY A 37 -12.51 1.82 -2.15
C GLY A 37 -13.56 0.69 -2.27
N PRO A 38 -14.24 0.57 -3.42
CA PRO A 38 -15.35 -0.38 -3.59
C PRO A 38 -14.95 -1.84 -3.34
N GLY A 39 -15.70 -2.53 -2.48
CA GLY A 39 -15.47 -3.95 -2.18
C GLY A 39 -14.18 -4.24 -1.40
N ALA A 40 -13.55 -3.22 -0.83
CA ALA A 40 -12.35 -3.37 -0.03
C ALA A 40 -12.61 -4.19 1.23
N LYS A 41 -11.67 -5.07 1.56
CA LYS A 41 -11.74 -5.92 2.76
C LYS A 41 -10.41 -6.55 3.07
N LEU A 42 -10.17 -6.81 4.35
CA LEU A 42 -9.12 -7.72 4.80
C LEU A 42 -9.56 -9.15 4.45
N VAL A 43 -8.71 -9.89 3.75
CA VAL A 43 -8.99 -11.27 3.34
C VAL A 43 -8.59 -12.23 4.44
N ASP A 44 -7.33 -12.14 4.86
CA ASP A 44 -6.75 -12.94 5.91
C ASP A 44 -5.47 -12.28 6.41
N THR A 45 -5.07 -12.70 7.60
CA THR A 45 -3.78 -12.36 8.20
C THR A 45 -3.13 -13.62 8.73
N SER A 46 -1.80 -13.62 8.74
CA SER A 46 -1.02 -14.77 9.22
C SER A 46 0.30 -14.31 9.79
N VAL A 47 0.85 -15.13 10.68
CA VAL A 47 2.20 -14.96 11.22
C VAL A 47 2.99 -16.22 10.91
N THR A 48 4.10 -16.08 10.18
CA THR A 48 5.04 -17.17 9.89
C THR A 48 6.41 -16.80 10.43
N GLY A 49 6.87 -17.54 11.45
CA GLY A 49 8.00 -17.09 12.28
C GLY A 49 7.64 -15.76 12.95
N ASP A 50 8.47 -14.74 12.76
CA ASP A 50 8.22 -13.38 13.27
C ASP A 50 7.67 -12.43 12.19
N THR A 51 7.26 -12.95 11.03
CA THR A 51 6.74 -12.15 9.93
C THR A 51 5.22 -12.16 9.92
N TYR A 52 4.61 -11.00 10.15
CA TYR A 52 3.20 -10.76 9.92
C TYR A 52 2.93 -10.57 8.42
N THR A 53 1.82 -11.09 7.92
CA THR A 53 1.35 -10.87 6.55
C THR A 53 -0.15 -10.61 6.54
N ALA A 54 -0.57 -9.53 5.88
CA ALA A 54 -1.96 -9.21 5.58
C ALA A 54 -2.21 -9.34 4.08
N ASN A 55 -3.26 -10.09 3.72
CA ASN A 55 -3.80 -10.15 2.37
C ASN A 55 -5.09 -9.33 2.33
N MET A 56 -5.21 -8.43 1.37
CA MET A 56 -6.28 -7.44 1.28
C MET A 56 -6.80 -7.34 -0.14
N ILE A 57 -8.06 -6.95 -0.24
CA ILE A 57 -8.67 -6.48 -1.47
C ILE A 57 -8.92 -4.98 -1.33
N GLN A 58 -8.62 -4.25 -2.40
CA GLN A 58 -8.94 -2.84 -2.57
C GLN A 58 -9.66 -2.63 -3.90
N GLY A 59 -10.32 -1.48 -4.04
CA GLY A 59 -11.08 -1.13 -5.23
C GLY A 59 -10.75 0.25 -5.76
N ILE A 60 -10.73 0.40 -7.08
CA ILE A 60 -10.76 1.72 -7.73
C ILE A 60 -12.04 1.79 -8.56
N ALA A 61 -12.91 2.75 -8.21
CA ALA A 61 -14.14 2.96 -8.96
C ALA A 61 -13.84 3.37 -10.40
N GLU A 62 -14.63 2.88 -11.37
CA GLU A 62 -14.40 3.10 -12.81
C GLU A 62 -14.17 4.58 -13.17
N ARG A 63 -14.94 5.49 -12.53
CA ARG A 63 -14.84 6.94 -12.74
C ARG A 63 -13.48 7.57 -12.41
N TYR A 64 -12.63 6.87 -11.66
CA TYR A 64 -11.28 7.32 -11.30
C TYR A 64 -10.20 6.68 -12.18
N LEU A 65 -10.57 5.79 -13.09
CA LEU A 65 -9.62 5.13 -13.98
C LEU A 65 -9.17 6.09 -15.09
N PRO A 66 -7.89 6.01 -15.52
CA PRO A 66 -7.45 6.74 -16.69
C PRO A 66 -8.31 6.39 -17.91
N PRO A 67 -8.65 7.35 -18.79
CA PRO A 67 -9.48 7.10 -19.97
C PRO A 67 -8.96 5.99 -20.91
N LEU A 68 -7.64 5.72 -20.85
CA LEU A 68 -7.03 4.64 -21.61
C LEU A 68 -7.39 3.25 -21.06
N VAL A 69 -7.57 3.14 -19.75
CA VAL A 69 -7.98 1.89 -19.08
C VAL A 69 -9.47 1.62 -19.33
N THR A 70 -10.32 2.65 -19.25
CA THR A 70 -11.78 2.50 -19.47
C THR A 70 -12.16 2.15 -20.92
N LYS A 71 -11.25 2.37 -21.88
CA LYS A 71 -11.40 1.88 -23.27
C LYS A 71 -11.19 0.37 -23.41
N ILE A 72 -10.44 -0.23 -22.50
CA ILE A 72 -10.03 -1.65 -22.56
C ILE A 72 -10.98 -2.51 -21.73
N ARG A 73 -11.44 -1.97 -20.58
CA ARG A 73 -12.37 -2.67 -19.69
C ARG A 73 -13.35 -1.71 -19.04
N HIS A 74 -14.52 -2.24 -18.73
CA HIS A 74 -15.57 -1.56 -17.96
C HIS A 74 -15.61 -2.05 -16.52
N GLY A 75 -16.18 -1.22 -15.64
CA GLY A 75 -16.39 -1.52 -14.23
C GLY A 75 -15.18 -1.24 -13.33
N ASP A 76 -15.43 -1.34 -12.02
CA ASP A 76 -14.44 -1.07 -10.99
C ASP A 76 -13.23 -2.01 -11.11
N LEU A 77 -12.04 -1.50 -10.81
CA LEU A 77 -10.85 -2.33 -10.66
C LEU A 77 -10.83 -2.97 -9.29
N ARG A 78 -10.49 -4.26 -9.26
CA ARG A 78 -10.23 -5.00 -8.04
C ARG A 78 -8.74 -5.28 -7.94
N ILE A 79 -8.18 -4.92 -6.78
CA ILE A 79 -6.77 -4.95 -6.49
C ILE A 79 -6.54 -5.92 -5.35
N ASN A 80 -5.58 -6.82 -5.50
CA ASN A 80 -5.13 -7.69 -4.42
C ASN A 80 -3.80 -7.13 -3.90
N ARG A 81 -3.77 -6.71 -2.64
CA ARG A 81 -2.56 -6.24 -1.96
C ARG A 81 -2.16 -7.27 -0.92
N ARG A 82 -0.89 -7.65 -0.93
CA ARG A 82 -0.23 -8.36 0.16
C ARG A 82 0.79 -7.42 0.77
N GLU A 83 0.79 -7.31 2.08
CA GLU A 83 1.81 -6.58 2.83
C GLU A 83 2.35 -7.47 3.94
N SER A 84 3.66 -7.49 4.10
CA SER A 84 4.35 -8.30 5.11
C SER A 84 5.32 -7.43 5.90
N TRP A 85 5.39 -7.67 7.21
CA TRP A 85 6.26 -6.96 8.14
C TRP A 85 7.03 -7.94 9.01
N GLY A 86 8.36 -7.80 9.04
CA GLY A 86 9.22 -8.49 10.00
C GLY A 86 9.14 -7.85 11.39
N PRO A 87 9.81 -8.42 12.40
CA PRO A 87 9.78 -7.88 13.76
C PRO A 87 10.51 -6.54 13.85
N VAL A 88 10.19 -5.76 14.88
CA VAL A 88 11.00 -4.60 15.26
C VAL A 88 12.33 -5.08 15.82
N SER A 89 13.43 -4.56 15.29
CA SER A 89 14.79 -4.78 15.77
C SER A 89 15.59 -3.49 15.69
N ASN A 90 16.26 -3.15 16.79
CA ASN A 90 17.13 -1.95 16.90
C ASN A 90 16.45 -0.65 16.43
N GLY A 91 15.18 -0.44 16.79
CA GLY A 91 14.45 0.77 16.41
C GLY A 91 14.06 0.84 14.93
N SER A 92 13.97 -0.31 14.25
CA SER A 92 13.55 -0.41 12.85
C SER A 92 12.73 -1.67 12.60
N ALA A 93 11.88 -1.65 11.58
CA ALA A 93 11.22 -2.84 11.03
C ALA A 93 11.23 -2.76 9.50
N ASN A 94 11.37 -3.91 8.84
CA ASN A 94 11.33 -4.00 7.38
C ASN A 94 10.07 -4.74 6.95
N GLY A 95 9.55 -4.35 5.79
CA GLY A 95 8.40 -4.99 5.17
C GLY A 95 8.54 -5.11 3.67
N THR A 96 7.57 -5.79 3.07
CA THR A 96 7.43 -5.88 1.61
C THR A 96 5.97 -5.76 1.25
N PHE A 97 5.69 -5.29 0.05
CA PHE A 97 4.35 -5.31 -0.49
C PHE A 97 4.34 -5.87 -1.90
N ARG A 98 3.20 -6.45 -2.28
CA ARG A 98 2.91 -6.86 -3.65
C ARG A 98 1.45 -6.57 -3.96
N VAL A 99 1.23 -5.99 -5.13
CA VAL A 99 -0.08 -5.59 -5.63
C VAL A 99 -0.28 -6.22 -7.01
N THR A 100 -1.44 -6.84 -7.22
CA THR A 100 -1.88 -7.35 -8.53
C THR A 100 -3.28 -6.86 -8.83
N VAL A 101 -3.59 -6.70 -10.11
CA VAL A 101 -4.88 -6.19 -10.57
C VAL A 101 -5.65 -7.28 -11.31
N ASP A 102 -6.90 -7.52 -10.92
CA ASP A 102 -7.73 -8.53 -11.56
C ASP A 102 -8.04 -8.13 -13.00
N GLY A 103 -7.77 -9.05 -13.95
CA GLY A 103 -8.04 -8.84 -15.38
C GLY A 103 -7.09 -7.86 -16.08
N ALA A 104 -6.00 -7.45 -15.43
CA ALA A 104 -4.95 -6.62 -16.05
C ALA A 104 -3.56 -7.16 -15.71
N PRO A 105 -2.62 -7.21 -16.68
CA PRO A 105 -1.25 -7.64 -16.44
C PRO A 105 -0.41 -6.53 -15.78
N ALA A 106 -0.88 -6.03 -14.63
CA ALA A 106 -0.22 -5.00 -13.84
C ALA A 106 0.21 -5.58 -12.49
N VAL A 107 1.49 -5.37 -12.15
CA VAL A 107 2.09 -5.77 -10.88
C VAL A 107 2.84 -4.58 -10.30
N ILE A 108 2.70 -4.37 -8.99
CA ILE A 108 3.54 -3.47 -8.22
C ILE A 108 4.14 -4.28 -7.08
N ASP A 109 5.44 -4.19 -6.88
CA ASP A 109 6.09 -4.82 -5.73
C ASP A 109 7.23 -3.95 -5.23
N GLY A 110 7.58 -4.15 -3.96
CA GLY A 110 8.53 -3.29 -3.31
C GLY A 110 8.80 -3.62 -1.86
N LYS A 111 9.55 -2.72 -1.23
CA LYS A 111 10.04 -2.79 0.15
C LYS A 111 9.49 -1.63 0.95
N LEU A 112 9.32 -1.90 2.24
CA LEU A 112 8.93 -0.93 3.27
C LEU A 112 10.05 -0.92 4.31
N ALA A 113 10.42 0.26 4.78
CA ALA A 113 11.34 0.42 5.89
C ALA A 113 10.76 1.43 6.88
N LEU A 114 10.50 0.97 8.10
CA LEU A 114 10.08 1.81 9.21
C LEU A 114 11.28 2.02 10.14
N THR A 115 11.74 3.26 10.28
CA THR A 115 12.94 3.60 11.05
C THR A 115 12.65 4.69 12.08
N THR A 116 13.45 4.74 13.13
CA THR A 116 13.36 5.81 14.14
C THR A 116 13.86 7.13 13.56
N GLU A 117 13.12 8.21 13.77
CA GLU A 117 13.53 9.58 13.39
C GLU A 117 13.16 10.56 14.52
N GLY A 118 14.17 11.07 15.21
CA GLY A 118 13.96 11.92 16.40
C GLY A 118 13.15 11.19 17.48
N THR A 119 12.04 11.78 17.91
CA THR A 119 11.08 11.17 18.86
C THR A 119 10.00 10.32 18.18
N GLY A 120 9.95 10.35 16.85
CA GLY A 120 8.95 9.67 16.03
C GLY A 120 9.56 8.59 15.16
N SER A 121 9.00 8.43 13.97
CA SER A 121 9.46 7.44 13.00
C SER A 121 9.28 7.93 11.57
N LYS A 122 9.95 7.24 10.65
CA LYS A 122 9.86 7.47 9.22
C LYS A 122 9.51 6.17 8.53
N LEU A 123 8.46 6.18 7.72
CA LEU A 123 8.13 5.13 6.79
C LEU A 123 8.71 5.48 5.42
N HIS A 124 9.50 4.58 4.86
CA HIS A 124 10.05 4.68 3.50
C HIS A 124 9.51 3.54 2.65
N ILE A 125 9.05 3.87 1.45
CA ILE A 125 8.45 2.95 0.49
C ILE A 125 9.23 3.03 -0.80
N GLU A 126 9.77 1.90 -1.26
CA GLU A 126 10.37 1.77 -2.58
C GLU A 126 9.68 0.66 -3.35
N GLY A 127 9.40 0.86 -4.63
CA GLY A 127 8.83 -0.19 -5.45
C GLY A 127 9.01 0.03 -6.93
N ASN A 128 8.46 -0.91 -7.69
CA ASN A 128 8.45 -0.85 -9.14
C ASN A 128 7.07 -1.25 -9.67
N VAL A 129 6.50 -0.38 -10.50
CA VAL A 129 5.28 -0.66 -11.27
C VAL A 129 5.67 -1.30 -12.58
N LYS A 130 5.01 -2.40 -12.95
CA LYS A 130 5.16 -3.05 -14.25
C LYS A 130 3.79 -3.33 -14.86
N VAL A 131 3.58 -2.84 -16.08
CA VAL A 131 2.33 -3.04 -16.83
C VAL A 131 2.63 -3.64 -18.19
N ASP A 132 2.22 -4.88 -18.41
CA ASP A 132 2.45 -5.61 -19.66
C ASP A 132 1.27 -5.45 -20.63
N PHE A 133 0.97 -4.21 -21.02
CA PHE A 133 -0.04 -3.89 -22.03
C PHE A 133 0.61 -3.47 -23.36
N PRO A 134 0.22 -4.07 -24.51
CA PRO A 134 0.72 -3.66 -25.82
C PRO A 134 0.45 -2.18 -26.10
N LEU A 135 1.45 -1.49 -26.66
CA LEU A 135 1.41 -0.08 -27.12
C LEU A 135 1.22 1.00 -26.03
N PHE A 136 0.70 0.66 -24.86
CA PHE A 136 0.27 1.63 -23.85
C PHE A 136 0.86 1.44 -22.45
N GLY A 137 1.59 0.35 -22.19
CA GLY A 137 2.14 0.02 -20.86
C GLY A 137 2.85 1.19 -20.18
N GLY A 138 3.79 1.85 -20.85
CA GLY A 138 4.55 2.97 -20.26
C GLY A 138 3.70 4.17 -19.83
N ARG A 139 2.66 4.54 -20.59
CA ARG A 139 1.76 5.65 -20.20
C ARG A 139 0.87 5.27 -19.02
N ILE A 140 0.50 3.99 -18.91
CA ILE A 140 -0.27 3.48 -17.77
C ILE A 140 0.64 3.45 -16.53
N GLU A 141 1.90 3.01 -16.67
CA GLU A 141 2.89 2.99 -15.59
C GLU A 141 3.12 4.40 -15.00
N GLU A 142 3.29 5.42 -15.86
CA GLU A 142 3.44 6.82 -15.44
C GLU A 142 2.20 7.33 -14.70
N ALA A 143 1.00 7.10 -15.25
CA ALA A 143 -0.25 7.50 -14.61
C ALA A 143 -0.49 6.80 -13.26
N ILE A 144 -0.05 5.54 -13.11
CA ILE A 144 -0.10 4.82 -11.84
C ILE A 144 0.88 5.47 -10.84
N GLY A 145 2.12 5.76 -11.24
CA GLY A 145 3.12 6.39 -10.38
C GLY A 145 2.65 7.70 -9.75
N GLU A 146 2.06 8.59 -10.54
CA GLU A 146 1.53 9.87 -10.04
C GLU A 146 0.40 9.70 -9.02
N GLN A 147 -0.46 8.69 -9.21
CA GLN A 147 -1.59 8.42 -8.31
C GLN A 147 -1.13 7.73 -7.01
N LEU A 148 -0.07 6.93 -7.07
CA LEU A 148 0.45 6.22 -5.90
C LEU A 148 0.98 7.17 -4.84
N ASN A 149 1.68 8.25 -5.20
CA ASN A 149 2.13 9.23 -4.21
C ASN A 149 0.95 9.85 -3.45
N ARG A 150 -0.11 10.25 -4.17
CA ARG A 150 -1.33 10.80 -3.55
C ARG A 150 -2.06 9.78 -2.69
N LEU A 151 -2.02 8.50 -3.05
CA LEU A 151 -2.59 7.43 -2.24
C LEU A 151 -1.77 7.24 -0.97
N ASN A 152 -0.45 7.18 -1.09
CA ASN A 152 0.46 7.03 0.05
C ASN A 152 0.27 8.20 1.03
N ASP A 153 0.18 9.45 0.56
CA ASP A 153 -0.10 10.61 1.41
C ASP A 153 -1.38 10.42 2.25
N LYS A 154 -2.46 9.90 1.65
CA LYS A 154 -3.72 9.61 2.36
C LYS A 154 -3.59 8.45 3.33
N GLU A 155 -2.85 7.43 2.94
CA GLU A 155 -2.54 6.27 3.76
C GLU A 155 -1.74 6.69 5.01
N ASP A 156 -0.81 7.63 4.86
CA ASP A 156 0.01 8.17 5.94
C ASP A 156 -0.82 9.08 6.87
N GLU A 157 -1.65 9.97 6.30
CA GLU A 157 -2.59 10.80 7.07
C GLU A 157 -3.54 9.95 7.91
N PHE A 158 -4.11 8.90 7.30
CA PHE A 158 -4.95 7.93 8.02
C PHE A 158 -4.16 7.30 9.18
N THR A 159 -2.94 6.84 8.92
CA THR A 159 -2.12 6.13 9.91
C THR A 159 -1.78 7.04 11.10
N GLU A 160 -1.39 8.28 10.83
CA GLU A 160 -1.08 9.27 11.88
C GLU A 160 -2.30 9.55 12.77
N ARG A 161 -3.47 9.76 12.16
CA ARG A 161 -4.70 10.00 12.89
C ARG A 161 -5.16 8.77 13.67
N TRP A 162 -5.15 7.60 13.04
CA TRP A 162 -5.61 6.34 13.66
C TRP A 162 -4.75 5.98 14.88
N THR A 163 -3.43 6.13 14.76
CA THR A 163 -2.48 5.90 15.86
C THR A 163 -2.53 6.98 16.93
N THR A 164 -3.29 8.07 16.76
CA THR A 164 -3.55 9.03 17.84
C THR A 164 -4.66 8.56 18.78
N THR A 165 -5.59 7.73 18.29
CA THR A 165 -6.75 7.27 19.07
C THR A 165 -6.69 5.79 19.46
N HIS A 166 -5.74 5.02 18.94
CA HIS A 166 -5.62 3.56 19.15
C HIS A 166 -4.23 3.10 19.62
N SER A 167 -3.36 4.05 20.03
CA SER A 167 -2.02 3.77 20.57
C SER A 167 -1.98 3.81 22.10
#